data_AF-A0A8T2S184-F1
#
_entry.id   AF-A0A8T2S184-F1
#
_cell.length_a   1.000
_cell.length_b   1.000
_cell.length_c   1.000
_cell.angle_alpha   90.00
_cell.angle_beta   90.00
_cell.angle_gamma   90.00
#
_symmetry.space_group_name_H-M   'P 1'
#
loop_
_entity.id
_entity.type
_entity.pdbx_description
1 polymer ?
#
loop_
_entity_poly.entity_id
_entity_poly.type
_entity_poly.pdbx_seq_one_letter_code
_entity_poly.pdbx_strand_id
1 'polypeptide(L)'
;MPFFQIQIGTQVDFCLTSDPISLVRDHRVKQELVQAGISVTTFNADLLYEPWEINDEHGQPYTTFGSFWSHCMDRAMEPDAPILPPKRLVSWPGTITSLPIEELELENESEKGSNDLLARAWSPGWANADRALEAFVNGPLMDYASNSQKVDSATTSLLSPHLHYGELSVRKIFHCIRMKQVLWVKEGNIKAEESVNLYLRAIGFREYSRYLSFNFPFTHERSLLSNLKYFPWRNDEGYFKVWRQGRTGYPLVDAGMRELWATGWLHNRIRVIVSNFFVKFLQLPWRWGMKYFWDTLLDADLESDVLGWQYISGSLPDGHELQRMDNPQFEGYKYDPHGEYVRRWLPELSRLPSEWIHHPWDAPPNVLRAAGIELGSNYPRPIVEVAAARARLEQSLTEMTGRGAAARAAGLEDTVGLDGCEPSQADNMDVDRHPHHNAERNVSVKSPYDQLVPSLLMETGRGAATAFSSHAHEGHANGPVRCARTRAHMVTDGNRLPSQPPSTGFQGVTSDTTPSVESSSAHMDRSQSNGVILPSWPRHRQSHSTTHQDDSQVPLVPELRHRVLST
;
A
#
# COMPACT_ATOMS: atom_id res chain seq x y z
N MET A 1 -42.57 -2.69 -47.89
CA MET A 1 -42.36 -2.89 -46.45
C MET A 1 -40.87 -2.97 -46.22
N PRO A 2 -40.19 -1.88 -45.79
CA PRO A 2 -38.78 -1.95 -45.53
C PRO A 2 -38.58 -2.77 -44.25
N PHE A 3 -37.75 -3.80 -44.35
CA PHE A 3 -37.24 -4.57 -43.22
C PHE A 3 -36.50 -3.60 -42.30
N PHE A 4 -37.08 -3.28 -41.14
CA PHE A 4 -36.30 -2.80 -40.01
C PHE A 4 -35.48 -3.97 -39.50
N GLN A 5 -34.35 -4.20 -40.16
CA GLN A 5 -33.30 -5.04 -39.64
C GLN A 5 -32.69 -4.25 -38.48
N ILE A 6 -33.21 -4.47 -37.27
CA ILE A 6 -32.49 -4.14 -36.05
C ILE A 6 -31.17 -4.89 -36.21
N GLN A 7 -30.10 -4.19 -36.56
CA GLN A 7 -28.77 -4.81 -36.52
C GLN A 7 -28.50 -5.04 -35.04
N ILE A 8 -28.90 -6.19 -34.53
CA ILE A 8 -28.53 -6.61 -33.18
C ILE A 8 -27.03 -6.87 -33.26
N GLY A 9 -26.23 -6.30 -32.35
CA GLY A 9 -24.82 -6.63 -32.25
C GLY A 9 -24.68 -8.15 -32.19
N THR A 10 -24.03 -8.75 -33.19
CA THR A 10 -23.97 -10.21 -33.34
C THR A 10 -22.93 -10.84 -32.42
N GLN A 11 -22.09 -10.01 -31.79
CA GLN A 11 -20.96 -10.43 -30.98
C GLN A 11 -20.72 -9.46 -29.82
N VAL A 12 -20.38 -10.01 -28.65
CA VAL A 12 -19.95 -9.28 -27.45
C VAL A 12 -18.57 -9.78 -27.05
N ASP A 13 -17.62 -8.85 -26.94
CA ASP A 13 -16.23 -9.13 -26.61
C ASP A 13 -15.86 -8.38 -25.33
N PHE A 14 -15.32 -9.09 -24.34
CA PHE A 14 -14.86 -8.47 -23.10
C PHE A 14 -13.63 -9.19 -22.51
N CYS A 15 -12.90 -8.51 -21.63
CA CYS A 15 -11.75 -9.07 -20.95
C CYS A 15 -12.18 -9.73 -19.64
N LEU A 16 -11.62 -10.90 -19.32
CA LEU A 16 -11.91 -11.58 -18.06
C LEU A 16 -11.22 -10.89 -16.90
N THR A 17 -11.87 -10.93 -15.73
CA THR A 17 -11.27 -10.60 -14.45
C THR A 17 -11.26 -11.83 -13.54
N SER A 18 -10.31 -11.86 -12.60
CA SER A 18 -10.06 -13.03 -11.75
C SER A 18 -10.80 -12.98 -10.41
N ASP A 19 -11.51 -11.89 -10.12
CA ASP A 19 -12.20 -11.72 -8.84
C ASP A 19 -13.41 -12.67 -8.76
N PRO A 20 -13.68 -13.28 -7.58
CA PRO A 20 -14.76 -14.24 -7.41
C PRO A 20 -16.14 -13.73 -7.84
N ILE A 21 -16.42 -12.44 -7.62
CA ILE A 21 -17.71 -11.82 -7.94
C ILE A 21 -17.88 -11.74 -9.46
N SER A 22 -16.88 -11.23 -10.17
CA SER A 22 -16.94 -11.13 -11.62
C SER A 22 -16.87 -12.49 -12.31
N LEU A 23 -16.17 -13.50 -11.77
CA LEU A 23 -16.19 -14.85 -12.35
C LEU A 23 -17.62 -15.41 -12.44
N VAL A 24 -18.41 -15.25 -11.38
CA VAL A 24 -19.82 -15.67 -11.36
C VAL A 24 -20.66 -14.82 -12.31
N ARG A 25 -20.48 -13.49 -12.28
CA ARG A 25 -21.19 -12.56 -13.18
C ARG A 25 -20.92 -12.87 -14.64
N ASP A 26 -19.66 -12.99 -15.02
CA ASP A 26 -19.20 -13.16 -16.40
C ASP A 26 -19.62 -14.52 -16.95
N HIS A 27 -19.61 -15.58 -16.12
CA HIS A 27 -20.18 -16.88 -16.49
C HIS A 27 -21.68 -16.76 -16.80
N ARG A 28 -22.44 -16.08 -15.94
CA ARG A 28 -23.87 -15.86 -16.13
C ARG A 28 -24.17 -15.03 -17.39
N VAL A 29 -23.44 -13.95 -17.61
CA VAL A 29 -23.56 -13.10 -18.81
C VAL A 29 -23.30 -13.90 -20.08
N LYS A 30 -22.25 -14.73 -20.09
CA LYS A 30 -21.96 -15.64 -21.22
C LYS A 30 -23.12 -16.58 -21.51
N GLN A 31 -23.67 -17.22 -20.48
CA GLN A 31 -24.79 -18.15 -20.63
C GLN A 31 -26.03 -17.46 -21.21
N GLU A 32 -26.42 -16.30 -20.66
CA GLU A 32 -27.61 -15.56 -21.10
C GLU A 32 -27.46 -15.05 -22.54
N LEU A 33 -26.28 -14.54 -22.93
CA LEU A 33 -26.02 -14.07 -24.30
C LEU A 33 -26.02 -15.21 -25.33
N VAL A 34 -25.42 -16.35 -25.00
CA VAL A 34 -25.44 -17.54 -25.87
C VAL A 34 -26.86 -18.07 -26.04
N GLN A 35 -27.67 -18.08 -24.98
CA GLN A 35 -29.09 -18.44 -25.06
C GLN A 35 -29.89 -17.47 -25.94
N ALA A 36 -29.51 -16.18 -25.96
CA ALA A 36 -30.09 -15.18 -26.86
C ALA A 36 -29.57 -15.26 -28.31
N GLY A 37 -28.66 -16.19 -28.63
CA GLY A 37 -28.07 -16.37 -29.96
C GLY A 37 -26.99 -15.35 -30.31
N ILE A 38 -26.43 -14.66 -29.32
CA ILE A 38 -25.34 -13.68 -29.48
C ILE A 38 -24.00 -14.40 -29.25
N SER A 39 -23.03 -14.19 -30.14
CA SER A 39 -21.69 -14.77 -29.98
C SER A 39 -20.94 -14.03 -28.88
N VAL A 40 -20.23 -14.74 -28.01
CA VAL A 40 -19.44 -14.13 -26.94
C VAL A 40 -18.02 -14.64 -27.01
N THR A 41 -17.04 -13.73 -27.02
CA THR A 41 -15.62 -14.09 -26.90
C THR A 41 -14.98 -13.34 -25.74
N THR A 42 -14.02 -13.98 -25.08
CA THR A 42 -13.32 -13.39 -23.94
C THR A 42 -11.82 -13.51 -24.05
N PHE A 43 -11.12 -12.51 -23.52
CA PHE A 43 -9.69 -12.37 -23.67
C PHE A 43 -8.99 -12.14 -22.33
N ASN A 44 -7.73 -12.58 -22.25
CA ASN A 44 -6.82 -12.16 -21.20
C ASN A 44 -6.23 -10.79 -21.54
N ALA A 45 -6.45 -9.80 -20.69
CA ALA A 45 -5.84 -8.48 -20.81
C ALA A 45 -4.99 -8.08 -19.60
N ASP A 46 -5.33 -8.61 -18.43
CA ASP A 46 -4.84 -8.13 -17.15
C ASP A 46 -3.72 -9.00 -16.54
N LEU A 47 -3.54 -10.23 -17.05
CA LEU A 47 -2.53 -11.17 -16.54
C LEU A 47 -1.43 -11.43 -17.58
N LEU A 48 -0.28 -11.87 -17.10
CA LEU A 48 0.79 -12.41 -17.94
C LEU A 48 0.47 -13.85 -18.35
N TYR A 49 -0.02 -14.64 -17.40
CA TYR A 49 -0.36 -16.06 -17.58
C TYR A 49 -1.74 -16.32 -16.98
N GLU A 50 -2.54 -17.16 -17.63
CA GLU A 50 -3.83 -17.51 -17.06
C GLU A 50 -3.64 -18.45 -15.85
N PRO A 51 -4.47 -18.32 -14.79
CA PRO A 51 -4.26 -19.08 -13.55
C PRO A 51 -4.28 -20.61 -13.71
N TRP A 52 -4.98 -21.12 -14.73
CA TRP A 52 -5.07 -22.57 -15.01
C TRP A 52 -3.91 -23.11 -15.87
N GLU A 53 -3.08 -22.24 -16.44
CA GLU A 53 -1.93 -22.64 -17.27
C GLU A 53 -0.71 -23.05 -16.43
N ILE A 54 -0.67 -22.64 -15.16
CA ILE A 54 0.47 -22.82 -14.27
C ILE A 54 0.12 -23.85 -13.19
N ASN A 55 0.55 -25.09 -13.38
CA ASN A 55 0.41 -26.16 -12.38
C ASN A 55 1.76 -26.83 -12.16
N ASP A 56 1.89 -27.55 -11.05
CA ASP A 56 3.08 -28.36 -10.77
C ASP A 56 3.15 -29.62 -11.67
N GLU A 57 4.22 -30.41 -11.51
CA GLU A 57 4.43 -31.66 -12.27
C GLU A 57 3.32 -32.71 -12.03
N HIS A 58 2.54 -32.56 -10.96
CA HIS A 58 1.42 -33.43 -10.60
C HIS A 58 0.05 -32.83 -10.98
N GLY A 59 0.02 -31.67 -11.64
CA GLY A 59 -1.20 -30.96 -12.01
C GLY A 59 -1.90 -30.26 -10.85
N GLN A 60 -1.23 -30.09 -9.70
CA GLN A 60 -1.74 -29.36 -8.54
C GLN A 60 -1.31 -27.89 -8.57
N PRO A 61 -2.11 -27.00 -7.94
CA PRO A 61 -1.76 -25.59 -7.87
C PRO A 61 -0.63 -25.33 -6.86
N TYR A 62 0.25 -24.37 -7.17
CA TYR A 62 1.34 -23.96 -6.29
C TYR A 62 0.85 -23.24 -5.03
N THR A 63 1.39 -23.63 -3.87
CA THR A 63 1.09 -23.00 -2.57
C THR A 63 2.17 -22.04 -2.07
N THR A 64 3.26 -21.86 -2.83
CA THR A 64 4.37 -20.94 -2.50
C THR A 64 4.72 -20.06 -3.69
N PHE A 65 5.06 -18.80 -3.44
CA PHE A 65 5.41 -17.84 -4.48
C PHE A 65 6.71 -18.23 -5.21
N GLY A 66 7.71 -18.73 -4.47
CA GLY A 66 9.02 -19.06 -5.03
C GLY A 66 8.93 -20.11 -6.15
N SER A 67 8.17 -21.18 -5.94
CA SER A 67 7.97 -22.24 -6.93
C SER A 67 7.13 -21.73 -8.10
N PHE A 68 6.03 -21.03 -7.83
CA PHE A 68 5.17 -20.41 -8.84
C PHE A 68 5.96 -19.49 -9.78
N TRP A 69 6.70 -18.52 -9.21
CA TRP A 69 7.40 -17.52 -10.01
C TRP A 69 8.60 -18.09 -10.76
N SER A 70 9.27 -19.09 -10.19
CA SER A 70 10.36 -19.80 -10.89
C SER A 70 9.83 -20.53 -12.13
N HIS A 71 8.65 -21.15 -12.04
CA HIS A 71 8.00 -21.79 -13.17
C HIS A 71 7.57 -20.75 -14.23
N CYS A 72 6.95 -19.64 -13.83
CA CYS A 72 6.58 -18.56 -14.76
C CYS A 72 7.78 -17.95 -15.49
N MET A 73 8.95 -17.87 -14.85
CA MET A 73 10.16 -17.29 -15.44
C MET A 73 10.97 -18.27 -16.28
N ASP A 74 10.58 -19.55 -16.37
CA ASP A 74 11.24 -20.50 -17.24
C ASP A 74 11.02 -20.13 -18.72
N ARG A 75 12.10 -20.23 -19.52
CA ARG A 75 12.18 -19.65 -20.87
C ARG A 75 11.20 -20.25 -21.89
N ALA A 76 10.55 -21.36 -21.55
CA ALA A 76 9.55 -21.99 -22.40
C ALA A 76 8.23 -21.20 -22.49
N MET A 77 7.93 -20.34 -21.49
CA MET A 77 6.65 -19.63 -21.38
C MET A 77 6.84 -18.11 -21.42
N GLU A 78 7.27 -17.54 -22.55
CA GLU A 78 7.22 -16.08 -22.70
C GLU A 78 5.77 -15.60 -22.90
N PRO A 79 5.32 -14.55 -22.19
CA PRO A 79 3.97 -14.04 -22.33
C PRO A 79 3.82 -13.29 -23.66
N ASP A 80 2.61 -13.32 -24.21
CA ASP A 80 2.29 -12.67 -25.48
C ASP A 80 2.72 -11.20 -25.52
N ALA A 81 3.17 -10.75 -26.69
CA ALA A 81 3.50 -9.35 -26.91
C ALA A 81 2.24 -8.47 -26.82
N PRO A 82 2.35 -7.23 -26.29
CA PRO A 82 1.22 -6.32 -26.25
C PRO A 82 0.73 -5.99 -27.68
N ILE A 83 -0.57 -6.04 -27.88
CA ILE A 83 -1.22 -5.74 -29.17
C ILE A 83 -1.16 -4.22 -29.41
N LEU A 84 -0.94 -3.82 -30.67
CA LEU A 84 -0.96 -2.41 -31.05
C LEU A 84 -2.38 -1.83 -30.96
N PRO A 85 -2.53 -0.57 -30.52
CA PRO A 85 -3.83 0.09 -30.48
C PRO A 85 -4.42 0.20 -31.91
N PRO A 86 -5.76 0.13 -32.04
CA PRO A 86 -6.42 0.26 -33.33
C PRO A 86 -6.18 1.65 -33.92
N LYS A 87 -5.96 1.74 -35.24
CA LYS A 87 -5.72 3.01 -35.93
C LYS A 87 -6.93 3.97 -35.86
N ARG A 88 -8.14 3.40 -35.87
CA ARG A 88 -9.42 4.12 -35.78
C ARG A 88 -10.52 3.14 -35.38
N LEU A 89 -11.46 3.60 -34.57
CA LEU A 89 -12.70 2.87 -34.27
C LEU A 89 -13.85 3.45 -35.11
N VAL A 90 -14.76 2.58 -35.55
CA VAL A 90 -16.00 2.98 -36.23
C VAL A 90 -17.13 2.94 -35.22
N SER A 91 -17.87 4.04 -35.07
CA SER A 91 -18.99 4.12 -34.14
C SER A 91 -20.17 3.29 -34.62
N TRP A 92 -20.86 2.65 -33.68
CA TRP A 92 -22.14 2.02 -33.95
C TRP A 92 -23.21 3.08 -34.30
N PRO A 93 -24.01 2.91 -35.39
CA PRO A 93 -24.96 3.93 -35.84
C PRO A 93 -26.30 3.93 -35.08
N GLY A 94 -26.56 2.96 -34.20
CA GLY A 94 -27.80 2.87 -33.43
C GLY A 94 -27.84 3.78 -32.20
N THR A 95 -29.03 4.03 -31.67
CA THR A 95 -29.24 4.76 -30.42
C THR A 95 -29.17 3.81 -29.23
N ILE A 96 -28.34 4.14 -28.24
CA ILE A 96 -28.24 3.44 -26.96
C ILE A 96 -28.73 4.39 -25.89
N THR A 97 -29.56 3.89 -24.97
CA THR A 97 -29.89 4.63 -23.75
C THR A 97 -28.67 4.62 -22.84
N SER A 98 -28.06 5.79 -22.64
CA SER A 98 -26.86 5.96 -21.82
C SER A 98 -27.07 7.04 -20.76
N LEU A 99 -26.40 6.90 -19.63
CA LEU A 99 -26.30 7.92 -18.60
C LEU A 99 -24.92 8.61 -18.70
N PRO A 100 -24.83 9.92 -18.43
CA PRO A 100 -23.54 10.59 -18.24
C PRO A 100 -22.85 10.08 -16.96
N ILE A 101 -21.53 10.25 -16.86
CA ILE A 101 -20.73 9.71 -15.75
C ILE A 101 -21.16 10.34 -14.41
N GLU A 102 -21.54 11.61 -14.42
CA GLU A 102 -22.00 12.36 -13.25
C GLU A 102 -23.29 11.79 -12.66
N GLU A 103 -24.13 11.13 -13.48
CA GLU A 103 -25.36 10.47 -13.04
C GLU A 103 -25.12 9.03 -12.51
N LEU A 104 -23.88 8.52 -12.59
CA LEU A 104 -23.52 7.22 -12.00
C LEU A 104 -23.28 7.29 -10.48
N GLU A 105 -23.27 8.50 -9.91
CA GLU A 105 -23.11 8.75 -8.46
C GLU A 105 -21.90 8.01 -7.85
N LEU A 106 -20.78 7.94 -8.60
CA LEU A 106 -19.55 7.28 -8.14
C LEU A 106 -18.86 8.01 -6.97
N GLU A 107 -19.19 9.28 -6.76
CA GLU A 107 -18.68 10.13 -5.69
C GLU A 107 -19.84 10.80 -4.95
N ASN A 108 -19.85 10.69 -3.63
CA ASN A 108 -20.85 11.37 -2.80
C ASN A 108 -20.44 12.83 -2.52
N GLU A 109 -21.43 13.71 -2.32
CA GLU A 109 -21.18 15.13 -1.97
C GLU A 109 -20.32 15.30 -0.70
N SER A 110 -20.42 14.38 0.26
CA SER A 110 -19.60 14.40 1.48
C SER A 110 -18.13 14.03 1.26
N GLU A 111 -17.81 13.34 0.17
CA GLU A 111 -16.47 12.80 -0.13
C GLU A 111 -15.66 13.72 -1.04
N LYS A 112 -16.31 14.66 -1.75
CA LYS A 112 -15.64 15.63 -2.63
C LYS A 112 -14.47 16.35 -1.96
N GLY A 113 -14.66 16.76 -0.71
CA GLY A 113 -13.62 17.46 0.05
C GLY A 113 -12.37 16.60 0.34
N SER A 114 -12.54 15.30 0.57
CA SER A 114 -11.40 14.37 0.69
C SER A 114 -10.77 14.06 -0.67
N ASN A 115 -11.58 13.93 -1.71
CA ASN A 115 -11.12 13.54 -3.05
C ASN A 115 -10.35 14.66 -3.78
N ASP A 116 -10.61 15.93 -3.45
CA ASP A 116 -9.83 17.07 -3.92
C ASP A 116 -8.32 16.97 -3.58
N LEU A 117 -7.97 16.29 -2.49
CA LEU A 117 -6.57 16.03 -2.14
C LEU A 117 -5.95 14.99 -3.07
N LEU A 118 -6.71 13.96 -3.43
CA LEU A 118 -6.28 12.88 -4.34
C LEU A 118 -5.98 13.44 -5.74
N ALA A 119 -6.82 14.34 -6.24
CA ALA A 119 -6.65 14.99 -7.54
C ALA A 119 -5.35 15.83 -7.65
N ARG A 120 -4.78 16.26 -6.52
CA ARG A 120 -3.48 16.96 -6.49
C ARG A 120 -2.30 15.99 -6.56
N ALA A 121 -2.47 14.80 -6.01
CA ALA A 121 -1.41 13.78 -5.95
C ALA A 121 -1.39 12.90 -7.21
N TRP A 122 -2.56 12.63 -7.79
CA TRP A 122 -2.72 11.66 -8.87
C TRP A 122 -3.43 12.24 -10.08
N SER A 123 -3.09 11.71 -11.26
CA SER A 123 -3.76 12.01 -12.52
C SER A 123 -4.12 10.69 -13.20
N PRO A 124 -5.33 10.15 -12.97
CA PRO A 124 -5.79 8.92 -13.61
C PRO A 124 -5.81 9.00 -15.14
N GLY A 125 -5.87 7.84 -15.80
CA GLY A 125 -5.99 7.71 -17.25
C GLY A 125 -4.79 7.03 -17.92
N TRP A 126 -5.08 6.18 -18.91
CA TRP A 126 -4.10 5.36 -19.65
C TRP A 126 -2.93 6.16 -20.25
N ALA A 127 -3.16 7.39 -20.74
CA ALA A 127 -2.10 8.24 -21.29
C ALA A 127 -1.14 8.75 -20.20
N ASN A 128 -1.62 8.94 -18.97
CA ASN A 128 -0.79 9.29 -17.82
C ASN A 128 -0.01 8.07 -17.35
N ALA A 129 -0.64 6.90 -17.34
CA ALA A 129 -0.01 5.64 -17.01
C ALA A 129 1.18 5.31 -17.91
N ASP A 130 1.05 5.53 -19.22
CA ASP A 130 2.13 5.34 -20.19
C ASP A 130 3.31 6.27 -19.93
N ARG A 131 3.04 7.56 -19.66
CA ARG A 131 4.09 8.53 -19.29
C ARG A 131 4.78 8.16 -17.98
N ALA A 132 4.03 7.69 -17.00
CA ALA A 132 4.55 7.23 -15.72
C ALA A 132 5.47 6.00 -15.91
N LEU A 133 5.07 5.04 -16.75
CA LEU A 133 5.89 3.88 -17.10
C LEU A 133 7.20 4.30 -17.78
N GLU A 134 7.14 5.17 -18.78
CA GLU A 134 8.34 5.65 -19.49
C GLU A 134 9.30 6.39 -18.55
N ALA A 135 8.77 7.24 -17.66
CA ALA A 135 9.56 7.94 -16.66
C ALA A 135 10.22 6.96 -15.67
N PHE A 136 9.49 5.93 -15.24
CA PHE A 136 10.02 4.90 -14.34
C PHE A 136 11.14 4.09 -15.00
N VAL A 137 10.89 3.58 -16.21
CA VAL A 137 11.80 2.72 -16.97
C VAL A 137 13.11 3.44 -17.35
N ASN A 138 13.06 4.75 -17.58
CA ASN A 138 14.24 5.54 -17.93
C ASN A 138 14.93 6.21 -16.74
N GLY A 139 14.36 6.15 -15.54
CA GLY A 139 14.94 6.74 -14.34
C GLY A 139 15.06 5.73 -13.19
N PRO A 140 14.11 5.69 -12.23
CA PRO A 140 14.23 4.90 -10.99
C PRO A 140 14.48 3.40 -11.15
N LEU A 141 14.13 2.79 -12.30
CA LEU A 141 14.28 1.34 -12.51
C LEU A 141 15.73 0.86 -12.34
N MET A 142 16.73 1.65 -12.72
CA MET A 142 18.14 1.23 -12.63
C MET A 142 18.58 0.97 -11.18
N ASP A 143 18.13 1.81 -10.25
CA ASP A 143 18.52 1.76 -8.82
C ASP A 143 17.43 1.14 -7.93
N TYR A 144 16.40 0.52 -8.54
CA TYR A 144 15.24 -0.02 -7.84
C TYR A 144 15.62 -1.02 -6.74
N ALA A 145 16.62 -1.89 -6.95
CA ALA A 145 17.09 -2.82 -5.93
C ALA A 145 17.47 -2.12 -4.61
N SER A 146 18.20 -1.00 -4.71
CA SER A 146 18.70 -0.26 -3.55
C SER A 146 17.65 0.63 -2.89
N ASN A 147 16.67 1.09 -3.68
CA ASN A 147 15.74 2.14 -3.27
C ASN A 147 14.33 1.62 -2.99
N SER A 148 13.96 0.41 -3.44
CA SER A 148 12.65 -0.23 -3.24
C SER A 148 12.26 -0.46 -1.78
N GLN A 149 13.23 -0.38 -0.85
CA GLN A 149 12.96 -0.50 0.58
C GLN A 149 12.84 0.85 1.27
N LYS A 150 13.37 1.93 0.69
CA LYS A 150 13.39 3.26 1.31
C LYS A 150 12.04 3.95 1.10
N VAL A 151 11.52 4.54 2.17
CA VAL A 151 10.20 5.21 2.18
C VAL A 151 10.31 6.74 2.08
N ASP A 152 11.50 7.28 2.22
CA ASP A 152 11.78 8.73 2.26
C ASP A 152 11.65 9.44 0.91
N SER A 153 11.66 8.69 -0.19
CA SER A 153 11.73 9.22 -1.55
C SER A 153 10.81 8.46 -2.51
N ALA A 154 10.43 9.11 -3.62
CA ALA A 154 9.60 8.51 -4.67
C ALA A 154 10.45 7.53 -5.52
N THR A 155 10.74 6.38 -4.94
CA THR A 155 11.72 5.40 -5.43
C THR A 155 11.08 4.25 -6.21
N THR A 156 9.80 3.98 -5.92
CA THR A 156 9.03 2.92 -6.59
C THR A 156 8.34 3.47 -7.84
N SER A 157 7.70 2.58 -8.60
CA SER A 157 7.09 2.95 -9.88
C SER A 157 5.81 3.79 -9.76
N LEU A 158 5.12 3.73 -8.62
CA LEU A 158 3.81 4.36 -8.42
C LEU A 158 2.75 3.93 -9.46
N LEU A 159 2.94 2.77 -10.10
CA LEU A 159 2.06 2.27 -11.17
C LEU A 159 0.87 1.44 -10.67
N SER A 160 0.75 1.19 -9.36
CA SER A 160 -0.25 0.26 -8.84
C SER A 160 -1.71 0.65 -9.11
N PRO A 161 -2.15 1.93 -9.00
CA PRO A 161 -3.53 2.29 -9.36
C PRO A 161 -3.80 2.09 -10.87
N HIS A 162 -2.84 2.48 -11.72
CA HIS A 162 -2.95 2.30 -13.17
C HIS A 162 -3.02 0.81 -13.57
N LEU A 163 -2.30 -0.05 -12.86
CA LEU A 163 -2.33 -1.51 -13.04
C LEU A 163 -3.62 -2.15 -12.53
N HIS A 164 -4.23 -1.61 -11.48
CA HIS A 164 -5.48 -2.12 -10.93
C HIS A 164 -6.66 -1.86 -11.89
N TYR A 165 -6.77 -0.64 -12.41
CA TYR A 165 -7.85 -0.25 -13.33
C TYR A 165 -7.62 -0.69 -14.79
N GLY A 166 -6.55 -1.44 -15.09
CA GLY A 166 -6.22 -1.87 -16.44
C GLY A 166 -5.85 -0.72 -17.41
N GLU A 167 -5.52 0.45 -16.87
CA GLU A 167 -5.06 1.61 -17.66
C GLU A 167 -3.69 1.35 -18.31
N LEU A 168 -2.92 0.43 -17.72
CA LEU A 168 -1.61 -0.01 -18.20
C LEU A 168 -1.56 -1.53 -18.27
N SER A 169 -1.24 -2.07 -19.45
CA SER A 169 -1.12 -3.52 -19.62
C SER A 169 0.11 -4.08 -18.90
N VAL A 170 -0.09 -5.14 -18.10
CA VAL A 170 1.00 -5.85 -17.42
C VAL A 170 2.00 -6.46 -18.43
N ARG A 171 1.52 -6.94 -19.58
CA ARG A 171 2.36 -7.44 -20.68
C ARG A 171 3.26 -6.35 -21.24
N LYS A 172 2.74 -5.12 -21.40
CA LYS A 172 3.55 -3.97 -21.83
C LYS A 172 4.69 -3.68 -20.85
N ILE A 173 4.40 -3.67 -19.55
CA ILE A 173 5.41 -3.49 -18.50
C ILE A 173 6.48 -4.59 -18.58
N PHE A 174 6.06 -5.86 -18.64
CA PHE A 174 6.97 -7.00 -18.70
C PHE A 174 7.92 -6.89 -19.90
N HIS A 175 7.39 -6.66 -21.10
CA HIS A 175 8.18 -6.53 -22.32
C HIS A 175 9.13 -5.33 -22.28
N CYS A 176 8.67 -4.15 -21.85
CA CYS A 176 9.53 -2.95 -21.72
C CYS A 176 10.72 -3.19 -20.78
N ILE A 177 10.48 -3.86 -19.66
CA ILE A 177 11.49 -4.12 -18.64
C ILE A 177 12.44 -5.23 -19.09
N ARG A 178 11.94 -6.29 -19.72
CA ARG A 178 12.76 -7.36 -20.28
C ARG A 178 13.68 -6.84 -21.39
N MET A 179 13.20 -5.91 -22.23
CA MET A 179 14.03 -5.24 -23.22
C MET A 179 15.18 -4.44 -22.57
N LYS A 180 14.92 -3.69 -21.49
CA LYS A 180 15.98 -3.00 -20.74
C LYS A 180 16.96 -3.97 -20.09
N GLN A 181 16.48 -5.09 -19.56
CA GLN A 181 17.35 -6.14 -18.99
C GLN A 181 18.39 -6.60 -20.01
N VAL A 182 17.94 -6.94 -21.23
CA VAL A 182 18.84 -7.41 -22.30
C VAL A 182 19.88 -6.36 -22.68
N LEU A 183 19.50 -5.07 -22.70
CA LEU A 183 20.43 -3.97 -22.96
C LEU A 183 21.48 -3.84 -21.85
N TRP A 184 21.05 -3.83 -20.58
CA TRP A 184 21.94 -3.67 -19.44
C TRP A 184 22.86 -4.87 -19.21
N VAL A 185 22.41 -6.08 -19.50
CA VAL A 185 23.25 -7.28 -19.48
C VAL A 185 24.36 -7.17 -20.54
N LYS A 186 24.04 -6.67 -21.75
CA LYS A 186 25.05 -6.42 -22.80
C LYS A 186 26.04 -5.32 -22.43
N GLU A 187 25.62 -4.34 -21.65
CA GLU A 187 26.47 -3.27 -21.12
C GLU A 187 27.29 -3.70 -19.88
N GLY A 188 27.03 -4.89 -19.32
CA GLY A 188 27.71 -5.40 -18.12
C GLY A 188 27.24 -4.76 -16.81
N ASN A 189 26.05 -4.15 -16.79
CA ASN A 189 25.50 -3.49 -15.60
C ASN A 189 24.74 -4.48 -14.71
N ILE A 190 25.47 -5.15 -13.82
CA ILE A 190 24.94 -6.17 -12.89
C ILE A 190 23.90 -5.59 -11.94
N LYS A 191 24.08 -4.34 -11.47
CA LYS A 191 23.14 -3.70 -10.53
C LYS A 191 21.76 -3.49 -11.18
N ALA A 192 21.75 -3.06 -12.44
CA ALA A 192 20.53 -2.82 -13.16
C ALA A 192 19.78 -4.15 -13.46
N GLU A 193 20.52 -5.25 -13.69
CA GLU A 193 19.93 -6.58 -13.82
C GLU A 193 19.24 -7.05 -12.53
N GLU A 194 19.87 -6.87 -11.37
CA GLU A 194 19.27 -7.17 -10.06
C GLU A 194 18.00 -6.35 -9.83
N SER A 195 18.04 -5.05 -10.13
CA SER A 195 16.89 -4.15 -10.05
C SER A 195 15.72 -4.61 -10.92
N VAL A 196 16.00 -5.06 -12.16
CA VAL A 196 14.96 -5.61 -13.04
C VAL A 196 14.36 -6.88 -12.47
N ASN A 197 15.19 -7.83 -12.02
CA ASN A 197 14.70 -9.09 -11.47
C ASN A 197 13.82 -8.86 -10.22
N LEU A 198 14.21 -7.92 -9.35
CA LEU A 198 13.40 -7.53 -8.20
C LEU A 198 12.09 -6.84 -8.59
N TYR A 199 12.09 -6.01 -9.62
CA TYR A 199 10.86 -5.39 -10.10
C TYR A 199 9.91 -6.41 -10.76
N LEU A 200 10.43 -7.31 -11.59
CA LEU A 200 9.66 -8.39 -12.18
C LEU A 200 9.08 -9.30 -11.09
N ARG A 201 9.84 -9.59 -10.03
CA ARG A 201 9.33 -10.30 -8.85
C ARG A 201 8.15 -9.57 -8.19
N ALA A 202 8.20 -8.23 -8.12
CA ALA A 202 7.09 -7.44 -7.59
C ALA A 202 5.83 -7.55 -8.46
N ILE A 203 5.97 -7.55 -9.79
CA ILE A 203 4.87 -7.87 -10.72
C ILE A 203 4.40 -9.31 -10.52
N GLY A 204 5.30 -10.25 -10.28
CA GLY A 204 4.97 -11.64 -10.00
C GLY A 204 4.08 -11.82 -8.77
N PHE A 205 4.23 -11.00 -7.73
CA PHE A 205 3.32 -11.05 -6.57
C PHE A 205 1.89 -10.66 -6.95
N ARG A 206 1.71 -9.75 -7.91
CA ARG A 206 0.39 -9.43 -8.47
C ARG A 206 -0.19 -10.63 -9.21
N GLU A 207 0.58 -11.27 -10.10
CA GLU A 207 0.14 -12.50 -10.79
C GLU A 207 -0.23 -13.60 -9.79
N TYR A 208 0.59 -13.78 -8.76
CA TYR A 208 0.37 -14.78 -7.71
C TYR A 208 -0.89 -14.52 -6.88
N SER A 209 -1.24 -13.25 -6.66
CA SER A 209 -2.47 -12.89 -5.94
C SER A 209 -3.73 -13.37 -6.68
N ARG A 210 -3.79 -13.21 -8.01
CA ARG A 210 -4.90 -13.71 -8.83
C ARG A 210 -4.87 -15.23 -8.92
N TYR A 211 -3.68 -15.80 -9.07
CA TYR A 211 -3.48 -17.26 -9.07
C TYR A 211 -4.04 -17.92 -7.81
N LEU A 212 -3.72 -17.39 -6.62
CA LEU A 212 -4.24 -17.90 -5.36
C LEU A 212 -5.75 -17.72 -5.25
N SER A 213 -6.27 -16.55 -5.64
CA SER A 213 -7.70 -16.27 -5.53
C SER A 213 -8.53 -17.15 -6.47
N PHE A 214 -7.99 -17.50 -7.64
CA PHE A 214 -8.64 -18.42 -8.58
C PHE A 214 -8.60 -19.87 -8.09
N ASN A 215 -7.42 -20.38 -7.68
CA ASN A 215 -7.26 -21.78 -7.29
C ASN A 215 -7.82 -22.08 -5.88
N PHE A 216 -7.83 -21.08 -5.01
CA PHE A 216 -8.36 -21.17 -3.65
C PHE A 216 -9.41 -20.06 -3.42
N PRO A 217 -10.62 -20.18 -4.03
CA PRO A 217 -11.62 -19.11 -3.98
C PRO A 217 -11.89 -18.63 -2.59
N PHE A 218 -12.02 -19.51 -1.59
CA PHE A 218 -12.34 -19.16 -0.20
C PHE A 218 -11.39 -18.17 0.50
N THR A 219 -10.23 -17.88 -0.09
CA THR A 219 -9.19 -17.00 0.49
C THR A 219 -9.64 -15.57 0.77
N HIS A 220 -10.71 -15.10 0.12
CA HIS A 220 -11.32 -13.79 0.39
C HIS A 220 -12.00 -13.71 1.77
N GLU A 221 -12.56 -14.81 2.28
CA GLU A 221 -13.24 -14.82 3.58
C GLU A 221 -12.36 -15.39 4.69
N ARG A 222 -11.57 -16.43 4.37
CA ARG A 222 -10.77 -17.18 5.34
C ARG A 222 -9.32 -17.27 4.88
N SER A 223 -8.40 -17.31 5.84
CA SER A 223 -6.97 -17.51 5.57
C SER A 223 -6.74 -18.84 4.85
N LEU A 224 -5.75 -18.88 3.94
CA LEU A 224 -5.35 -20.10 3.24
C LEU A 224 -5.06 -21.26 4.21
N LEU A 225 -4.32 -20.98 5.28
CA LEU A 225 -3.98 -21.95 6.32
C LEU A 225 -5.05 -22.11 7.42
N SER A 226 -6.16 -21.37 7.36
CA SER A 226 -7.21 -21.30 8.40
C SER A 226 -6.70 -21.05 9.84
N ASN A 227 -5.43 -20.66 9.99
CA ASN A 227 -4.69 -20.58 11.24
C ASN A 227 -5.27 -19.55 12.23
N LEU A 228 -5.95 -18.53 11.72
CA LEU A 228 -6.52 -17.44 12.51
C LEU A 228 -7.95 -17.70 13.00
N LYS A 229 -8.57 -18.83 12.65
CA LYS A 229 -9.98 -19.14 12.96
C LYS A 229 -10.30 -19.00 14.45
N TYR A 230 -9.36 -19.40 15.31
CA TYR A 230 -9.52 -19.40 16.76
C TYR A 230 -8.73 -18.30 17.48
N PHE A 231 -8.16 -17.34 16.76
CA PHE A 231 -7.37 -16.28 17.37
C PHE A 231 -8.27 -15.36 18.23
N PRO A 232 -7.89 -15.05 19.49
CA PRO A 232 -8.70 -14.25 20.40
C PRO A 232 -8.57 -12.75 20.11
N TRP A 233 -9.20 -12.28 19.03
CA TRP A 233 -9.19 -10.86 18.64
C TRP A 233 -9.84 -9.96 19.69
N ARG A 234 -9.31 -8.74 19.84
CA ARG A 234 -9.86 -7.68 20.69
C ARG A 234 -10.76 -6.77 19.87
N ASN A 235 -12.04 -6.71 20.21
CA ASN A 235 -12.99 -5.79 19.57
C ASN A 235 -12.96 -4.44 20.30
N ASP A 236 -11.87 -3.68 20.14
CA ASP A 236 -11.68 -2.36 20.76
C ASP A 236 -11.76 -1.26 19.69
N GLU A 237 -12.91 -0.61 19.61
CA GLU A 237 -13.15 0.49 18.66
C GLU A 237 -12.28 1.72 18.95
N GLY A 238 -11.85 1.92 20.20
CA GLY A 238 -10.95 2.99 20.59
C GLY A 238 -9.56 2.80 19.96
N TYR A 239 -9.04 1.57 20.03
CA TYR A 239 -7.78 1.21 19.36
C TYR A 239 -7.88 1.36 17.84
N PHE A 240 -9.00 0.94 17.26
CA PHE A 240 -9.25 1.12 15.82
C PHE A 240 -9.23 2.61 15.43
N LYS A 241 -9.93 3.47 16.19
CA LYS A 241 -9.97 4.91 15.92
C LYS A 241 -8.58 5.56 16.01
N VAL A 242 -7.79 5.21 17.03
CA VAL A 242 -6.43 5.76 17.23
C VAL A 242 -5.49 5.35 16.10
N TRP A 243 -5.55 4.08 15.68
CA TRP A 243 -4.79 3.59 14.52
C TRP A 243 -5.19 4.33 13.24
N ARG A 244 -6.50 4.41 12.97
CA ARG A 244 -7.04 5.08 11.79
C ARG A 244 -6.59 6.53 11.66
N GLN A 245 -6.44 7.23 12.78
CA GLN A 245 -6.04 8.64 12.82
C GLN A 245 -4.51 8.87 12.83
N GLY A 246 -3.69 7.82 12.90
CA GLY A 246 -2.25 7.98 13.07
C GLY A 246 -1.89 8.69 14.38
N ARG A 247 -2.46 8.21 15.49
CA ARG A 247 -2.22 8.74 16.86
C ARG A 247 -1.74 7.65 17.82
N THR A 248 -1.10 6.61 17.30
CA THR A 248 -0.66 5.43 18.04
C THR A 248 0.53 5.72 18.96
N GLY A 249 1.25 6.82 18.70
CA GLY A 249 2.50 7.14 19.37
C GLY A 249 3.71 6.49 18.72
N TYR A 250 3.53 5.70 17.65
CA TYR A 250 4.61 5.08 16.86
C TYR A 250 4.81 5.86 15.54
N PRO A 251 5.89 6.66 15.41
CA PRO A 251 6.00 7.65 14.33
C PRO A 251 5.89 7.08 12.92
N LEU A 252 6.48 5.91 12.67
CA LEU A 252 6.44 5.29 11.34
C LEU A 252 5.03 4.79 10.98
N VAL A 253 4.27 4.31 11.97
CA VAL A 253 2.87 3.92 11.80
C VAL A 253 2.01 5.15 11.58
N ASP A 254 2.19 6.16 12.44
CA ASP A 254 1.41 7.39 12.41
C ASP A 254 1.64 8.20 11.13
N ALA A 255 2.88 8.26 10.64
CA ALA A 255 3.22 8.85 9.34
C ALA A 255 2.51 8.12 8.18
N GLY A 256 2.54 6.78 8.18
CA GLY A 256 1.83 5.98 7.18
C GLY A 256 0.33 6.24 7.18
N MET A 257 -0.32 6.22 8.34
CA MET A 257 -1.77 6.44 8.39
C MET A 257 -2.17 7.85 7.92
N ARG A 258 -1.30 8.86 8.10
CA ARG A 258 -1.51 10.21 7.55
C ARG A 258 -1.24 10.29 6.05
N GLU A 259 -0.22 9.61 5.54
CA GLU A 259 0.05 9.51 4.10
C GLU A 259 -1.11 8.84 3.36
N LEU A 260 -1.60 7.72 3.88
CA LEU A 260 -2.72 6.96 3.32
C LEU A 260 -3.93 7.86 3.13
N TRP A 261 -4.32 8.60 4.17
CA TRP A 261 -5.48 9.48 4.12
C TRP A 261 -5.28 10.66 3.16
N ALA A 262 -4.08 11.23 3.11
CA ALA A 262 -3.81 12.43 2.31
C ALA A 262 -3.60 12.13 0.81
N THR A 263 -3.16 10.91 0.46
CA THR A 263 -2.73 10.58 -0.91
C THR A 263 -3.43 9.38 -1.51
N GLY A 264 -4.13 8.58 -0.71
CA GLY A 264 -4.76 7.33 -1.14
C GLY A 264 -3.76 6.24 -1.54
N TRP A 265 -2.50 6.36 -1.12
CA TRP A 265 -1.45 5.40 -1.48
C TRP A 265 -0.45 5.21 -0.33
N LEU A 266 0.15 4.02 -0.25
CA LEU A 266 1.19 3.71 0.71
C LEU A 266 2.31 2.90 0.07
N HIS A 267 3.55 3.21 0.45
CA HIS A 267 4.67 2.35 0.12
C HIS A 267 4.48 0.94 0.71
N ASN A 268 4.81 -0.12 -0.04
CA ASN A 268 4.59 -1.51 0.38
C ASN A 268 5.16 -1.82 1.78
N ARG A 269 6.36 -1.31 2.10
CA ARG A 269 6.93 -1.48 3.44
C ARG A 269 6.11 -0.80 4.54
N ILE A 270 5.53 0.36 4.28
CA ILE A 270 4.65 1.04 5.23
C ILE A 270 3.35 0.26 5.39
N ARG A 271 2.75 -0.26 4.30
CA ARG A 271 1.58 -1.18 4.38
C ARG A 271 1.86 -2.36 5.31
N VAL A 272 3.01 -3.02 5.14
CA VAL A 272 3.42 -4.12 6.03
C VAL A 272 3.52 -3.66 7.48
N ILE A 273 4.12 -2.50 7.76
CA ILE A 273 4.34 -2.01 9.13
C ILE A 273 3.01 -1.63 9.81
N VAL A 274 2.14 -0.88 9.13
CA VAL A 274 0.86 -0.45 9.70
C VAL A 274 -0.09 -1.64 9.90
N SER A 275 -0.09 -2.62 8.99
CA SER A 275 -0.92 -3.83 9.11
C SER A 275 -0.37 -4.82 10.13
N ASN A 276 0.96 -4.97 10.23
CA ASN A 276 1.59 -5.75 11.29
C ASN A 276 1.28 -5.13 12.67
N PHE A 277 1.38 -3.80 12.80
CA PHE A 277 0.97 -3.11 14.02
C PHE A 277 -0.51 -3.37 14.34
N PHE A 278 -1.39 -3.30 13.35
CA PHE A 278 -2.82 -3.58 13.52
C PHE A 278 -3.09 -4.98 14.08
N VAL A 279 -2.49 -6.01 13.47
CA VAL A 279 -2.74 -7.42 13.80
C VAL A 279 -1.98 -7.86 15.06
N LYS A 280 -0.69 -7.51 15.18
CA LYS A 280 0.18 -8.07 16.23
C LYS A 280 0.28 -7.16 17.45
N PHE A 281 0.35 -5.85 17.25
CA PHE A 281 0.38 -4.90 18.38
C PHE A 281 -1.01 -4.68 18.94
N LEU A 282 -2.00 -4.30 18.12
CA LEU A 282 -3.34 -3.98 18.65
C LEU A 282 -4.23 -5.21 18.83
N GLN A 283 -3.94 -6.31 18.13
CA GLN A 283 -4.74 -7.55 18.12
C GLN A 283 -6.20 -7.31 17.74
N LEU A 284 -6.43 -6.38 16.82
CA LEU A 284 -7.74 -6.08 16.26
C LEU A 284 -8.10 -7.08 15.15
N PRO A 285 -9.40 -7.34 14.89
CA PRO A 285 -9.82 -8.21 13.80
C PRO A 285 -9.31 -7.69 12.45
N TRP A 286 -8.45 -8.45 11.77
CA TRP A 286 -7.80 -8.04 10.52
C TRP A 286 -8.77 -7.51 9.44
N ARG A 287 -9.99 -8.05 9.39
CA ARG A 287 -11.06 -7.59 8.48
C ARG A 287 -11.40 -6.11 8.64
N TRP A 288 -11.25 -5.54 9.83
CA TRP A 288 -11.45 -4.10 10.05
C TRP A 288 -10.38 -3.27 9.36
N GLY A 289 -9.12 -3.71 9.44
CA GLY A 289 -8.00 -3.08 8.72
C GLY A 289 -8.18 -3.20 7.21
N MET A 290 -8.54 -4.38 6.72
CA MET A 290 -8.82 -4.61 5.29
C MET A 290 -9.93 -3.71 4.76
N LYS A 291 -11.06 -3.57 5.49
CA LYS A 291 -12.14 -2.66 5.09
C LYS A 291 -11.70 -1.19 5.08
N TYR A 292 -10.83 -0.78 5.99
CA TYR A 292 -10.31 0.59 5.97
C TYR A 292 -9.37 0.82 4.77
N PHE A 293 -8.53 -0.16 4.44
CA PHE A 293 -7.69 -0.11 3.25
C PHE A 293 -8.53 -0.06 1.97
N TRP A 294 -9.57 -0.88 1.89
CA TRP A 294 -10.53 -0.88 0.78
C TRP A 294 -11.19 0.49 0.55
N ASP A 295 -11.46 1.22 1.63
CA ASP A 295 -12.13 2.54 1.59
C ASP A 295 -11.17 3.70 1.28
N THR A 296 -9.85 3.49 1.37
CA THR A 296 -8.86 4.60 1.32
C THR A 296 -7.74 4.42 0.30
N LEU A 297 -7.49 3.21 -0.20
CA LEU A 297 -6.45 2.96 -1.20
C LEU A 297 -6.99 3.14 -2.62
N LEU A 298 -6.26 3.87 -3.45
CA LEU A 298 -6.52 4.00 -4.90
C LEU A 298 -6.21 2.71 -5.67
N ASP A 299 -5.34 1.87 -5.12
CA ASP A 299 -4.99 0.55 -5.65
C ASP A 299 -5.59 -0.57 -4.79
N ALA A 300 -6.76 -0.32 -4.18
CA ALA A 300 -7.53 -1.31 -3.45
C ALA A 300 -7.94 -2.45 -4.40
N ASP A 301 -7.30 -3.58 -4.21
CA ASP A 301 -7.41 -4.74 -5.10
C ASP A 301 -7.62 -5.98 -4.24
N LEU A 302 -8.73 -6.67 -4.47
CA LEU A 302 -9.20 -7.71 -3.54
C LEU A 302 -8.15 -8.80 -3.37
N GLU A 303 -7.61 -9.29 -4.48
CA GLU A 303 -6.64 -10.36 -4.53
C GLU A 303 -5.31 -9.93 -3.89
N SER A 304 -4.81 -8.75 -4.25
CA SER A 304 -3.54 -8.24 -3.72
C SER A 304 -3.61 -7.90 -2.24
N ASP A 305 -4.71 -7.30 -1.79
CA ASP A 305 -4.93 -6.98 -0.39
C ASP A 305 -5.07 -8.25 0.45
N VAL A 306 -5.86 -9.23 0.00
CA VAL A 306 -5.97 -10.54 0.67
C VAL A 306 -4.59 -11.19 0.79
N LEU A 307 -3.81 -11.24 -0.29
CA LEU A 307 -2.44 -11.76 -0.25
C LEU A 307 -1.58 -11.00 0.77
N GLY A 308 -1.66 -9.66 0.79
CA GLY A 308 -0.91 -8.82 1.73
C GLY A 308 -1.27 -9.06 3.19
N TRP A 309 -2.58 -9.15 3.50
CA TRP A 309 -3.06 -9.46 4.86
C TRP A 309 -2.65 -10.88 5.28
N GLN A 310 -2.74 -11.86 4.38
CA GLN A 310 -2.32 -13.22 4.66
C GLN A 310 -0.80 -13.34 4.87
N TYR A 311 -0.02 -12.57 4.11
CA TYR A 311 1.44 -12.50 4.25
C TYR A 311 1.85 -12.01 5.64
N ILE A 312 1.21 -10.97 6.17
CA ILE A 312 1.58 -10.40 7.48
C ILE A 312 1.06 -11.22 8.68
N SER A 313 0.02 -12.03 8.49
CA SER A 313 -0.64 -12.80 9.54
C SER A 313 -0.15 -14.24 9.66
N GLY A 314 0.88 -14.62 8.89
CA GLY A 314 1.40 -15.99 8.85
C GLY A 314 0.41 -17.00 8.29
N SER A 315 -0.45 -16.53 7.39
CA SER A 315 -1.48 -17.33 6.74
C SER A 315 -1.04 -17.88 5.38
N LEU A 316 0.14 -17.48 4.91
CA LEU A 316 0.84 -18.07 3.76
C LEU A 316 2.03 -18.91 4.24
N PRO A 317 2.37 -20.04 3.58
CA PRO A 317 3.53 -20.85 3.93
C PRO A 317 4.87 -20.10 3.87
N ASP A 318 4.99 -19.13 2.97
CA ASP A 318 6.16 -18.27 2.76
C ASP A 318 5.98 -16.83 3.31
N GLY A 319 4.94 -16.63 4.13
CA GLY A 319 4.62 -15.37 4.78
C GLY A 319 5.45 -15.08 6.03
N HIS A 320 5.20 -13.91 6.65
CA HIS A 320 5.73 -13.60 7.97
C HIS A 320 5.05 -14.46 9.04
N GLU A 321 5.82 -15.16 9.85
CA GLU A 321 5.28 -15.89 11.00
C GLU A 321 4.43 -14.99 11.91
N LEU A 322 3.30 -15.51 12.38
CA LEU A 322 2.40 -14.74 13.26
C LEU A 322 3.11 -14.31 14.56
N GLN A 323 4.04 -15.12 15.07
CA GLN A 323 4.80 -14.82 16.30
C GLN A 323 5.87 -13.74 16.10
N ARG A 324 6.30 -13.52 14.85
CA ARG A 324 7.30 -12.52 14.50
C ARG A 324 6.71 -11.11 14.61
N MET A 325 6.89 -10.49 15.77
CA MET A 325 6.58 -9.09 16.01
C MET A 325 7.82 -8.22 15.75
N ASP A 326 7.86 -7.58 14.59
CA ASP A 326 8.90 -6.61 14.21
C ASP A 326 8.67 -5.30 14.99
N ASN A 327 9.73 -4.72 15.55
CA ASN A 327 9.62 -3.45 16.29
C ASN A 327 9.65 -2.27 15.30
N PRO A 328 8.61 -1.41 15.26
CA PRO A 328 8.56 -0.25 14.36
C PRO A 328 9.78 0.67 14.46
N GLN A 329 10.43 0.75 15.62
CA GLN A 329 11.67 1.50 15.82
C GLN A 329 12.79 1.02 14.89
N PHE A 330 13.07 -0.30 14.89
CA PHE A 330 14.15 -0.87 14.10
C PHE A 330 13.82 -0.89 12.61
N GLU A 331 12.55 -1.07 12.26
CA GLU A 331 12.08 -0.93 10.88
C GLU A 331 12.29 0.52 10.38
N GLY A 332 12.10 1.52 11.25
CA GLY A 332 12.39 2.93 10.96
C GLY A 332 13.84 3.17 10.54
N TYR A 333 14.81 2.61 11.27
CA TYR A 333 16.23 2.74 10.88
C TYR A 333 16.57 2.10 9.54
N LYS A 334 15.83 1.05 9.15
CA LYS A 334 16.06 0.35 7.90
C LYS A 334 15.44 1.06 6.70
N TYR A 335 14.23 1.60 6.86
CA TYR A 335 13.43 2.12 5.75
C TYR A 335 13.37 3.64 5.68
N ASP A 336 13.56 4.32 6.81
CA ASP A 336 13.64 5.79 6.94
C ASP A 336 14.89 6.16 7.76
N PRO A 337 16.11 5.88 7.25
CA PRO A 337 17.35 6.00 8.02
C PRO A 337 17.63 7.42 8.52
N HIS A 338 17.16 8.43 7.79
CA HIS A 338 17.35 9.84 8.15
C HIS A 338 16.14 10.45 8.87
N GLY A 339 15.00 9.75 8.90
CA GLY A 339 13.78 10.25 9.52
C GLY A 339 12.95 11.17 8.62
N GLU A 340 13.32 11.34 7.35
CA GLU A 340 12.71 12.32 6.45
C GLU A 340 11.24 12.01 6.15
N TYR A 341 10.89 10.72 6.07
CA TYR A 341 9.50 10.30 5.92
C TYR A 341 8.66 10.72 7.14
N VAL A 342 9.17 10.47 8.35
CA VAL A 342 8.53 10.93 9.58
C VAL A 342 8.46 12.46 9.65
N ARG A 343 9.53 13.19 9.32
CA ARG A 343 9.52 14.67 9.34
C ARG A 343 8.49 15.26 8.39
N ARG A 344 8.28 14.63 7.23
CA ARG A 344 7.32 15.07 6.21
C ARG A 344 5.88 14.93 6.67
N TRP A 345 5.52 13.78 7.25
CA TRP A 345 4.13 13.46 7.61
C TRP A 345 3.76 13.79 9.06
N LEU A 346 4.76 13.89 9.95
CA LEU A 346 4.66 14.29 11.35
C LEU A 346 5.52 15.53 11.61
N PRO A 347 5.13 16.72 11.08
CA PRO A 347 5.90 17.94 11.24
C PRO A 347 6.09 18.35 12.72
N GLU A 348 5.24 17.89 13.63
CA GLU A 348 5.41 18.05 15.08
C GLU A 348 6.68 17.38 15.63
N LEU A 349 7.20 16.34 14.96
CA LEU A 349 8.45 15.65 15.31
C LEU A 349 9.66 16.15 14.50
N SER A 350 9.46 17.12 13.60
CA SER A 350 10.45 17.54 12.60
C SER A 350 11.76 18.11 13.16
N ARG A 351 11.81 18.47 14.45
CA ARG A 351 13.01 19.00 15.12
C ARG A 351 13.76 17.95 15.93
N LEU A 352 13.20 16.75 16.09
CA LEU A 352 13.84 15.70 16.86
C LEU A 352 15.07 15.17 16.10
N PRO A 353 16.19 14.88 16.77
CA PRO A 353 17.34 14.24 16.11
C PRO A 353 16.95 12.88 15.53
N SER A 354 17.55 12.49 14.40
CA SER A 354 17.19 11.23 13.70
C SER A 354 17.43 9.97 14.54
N GLU A 355 18.31 10.03 15.54
CA GLU A 355 18.48 8.96 16.53
C GLU A 355 17.19 8.69 17.31
N TRP A 356 16.38 9.70 17.62
CA TRP A 356 15.20 9.54 18.49
C TRP A 356 13.88 9.62 17.71
N ILE A 357 13.93 9.91 16.42
CA ILE A 357 12.73 10.23 15.62
C ILE A 357 11.75 9.06 15.50
N HIS A 358 12.25 7.83 15.55
CA HIS A 358 11.45 6.61 15.47
C HIS A 358 11.02 6.06 16.83
N HIS A 359 11.56 6.60 17.93
CA HIS A 359 11.20 6.21 19.29
C HIS A 359 11.26 7.40 20.27
N PRO A 360 10.38 8.41 20.12
CA PRO A 360 10.40 9.61 20.94
C PRO A 360 10.25 9.35 22.44
N TRP A 361 9.66 8.21 22.83
CA TRP A 361 9.45 7.83 24.23
C TRP A 361 10.74 7.46 24.97
N ASP A 362 11.79 7.02 24.28
CA ASP A 362 13.10 6.73 24.91
C ASP A 362 14.01 7.98 24.97
N ALA A 363 13.60 9.06 24.31
CA ALA A 363 14.41 10.28 24.22
C ALA A 363 14.55 10.96 25.59
N PRO A 364 15.76 11.40 25.97
CA PRO A 364 15.97 12.15 27.20
C PRO A 364 15.08 13.41 27.28
N PRO A 365 14.53 13.77 28.46
CA PRO A 365 13.61 14.90 28.60
C PRO A 365 14.17 16.26 28.13
N ASN A 366 15.49 16.44 28.20
CA ASN A 366 16.17 17.63 27.67
C ASN A 366 16.15 17.68 26.13
N VAL A 367 16.30 16.55 25.46
CA VAL A 367 16.23 16.44 23.99
C VAL A 367 14.80 16.73 23.51
N LEU A 368 13.79 16.14 24.16
CA LEU A 368 12.38 16.40 23.86
C LEU A 368 12.03 17.89 24.02
N ARG A 369 12.47 18.51 25.13
CA ARG A 369 12.25 19.94 25.37
C ARG A 369 12.94 20.82 24.34
N ALA A 370 14.17 20.48 23.94
CA ALA A 370 14.90 21.22 22.90
C ALA A 370 14.20 21.13 21.53
N ALA A 371 13.60 19.99 21.22
CA ALA A 371 12.79 19.80 20.01
C ALA A 371 11.37 20.42 20.11
N GLY A 372 10.93 20.83 21.31
CA GLY A 372 9.59 21.38 21.54
C GLY A 372 8.49 20.31 21.61
N ILE A 373 8.84 19.08 21.98
CA ILE A 373 7.93 17.93 22.01
C ILE A 373 7.54 17.61 23.45
N GLU A 374 6.23 17.53 23.69
CA GLU A 374 5.65 17.06 24.95
C GLU A 374 4.75 15.84 24.68
N LEU A 375 5.18 14.68 25.19
CA LEU A 375 4.48 13.42 24.97
C LEU A 375 3.17 13.33 25.77
N GLY A 376 2.05 13.21 25.07
CA GLY A 376 0.69 13.27 25.60
C GLY A 376 -0.03 14.59 25.27
N SER A 377 0.70 15.59 24.76
CA SER A 377 0.15 16.87 24.32
C SER A 377 0.38 17.06 22.82
N ASN A 378 1.60 17.42 22.42
CA ASN A 378 1.95 17.70 21.01
C ASN A 378 2.02 16.41 20.17
N TYR A 379 2.47 15.31 20.77
CA TYR A 379 2.49 13.99 20.15
C TYR A 379 2.07 12.93 21.18
N PRO A 380 1.22 11.95 20.83
CA PRO A 380 0.71 10.97 21.79
C PRO A 380 1.81 10.06 22.35
N ARG A 381 1.57 9.54 23.55
CA ARG A 381 2.38 8.45 24.11
C ARG A 381 2.05 7.14 23.38
N PRO A 382 2.97 6.16 23.35
CA PRO A 382 2.69 4.83 22.80
C PRO A 382 1.42 4.24 23.39
N ILE A 383 0.46 3.87 22.54
CA ILE A 383 -0.83 3.30 22.94
C ILE A 383 -0.66 1.95 23.65
N VAL A 384 0.36 1.19 23.26
CA VAL A 384 0.76 -0.08 23.86
C VAL A 384 2.28 -0.14 23.82
N GLU A 385 2.92 -0.52 24.93
CA GLU A 385 4.38 -0.77 24.96
C GLU A 385 4.74 -2.06 24.23
N VAL A 386 5.91 -2.08 23.57
CA VAL A 386 6.39 -3.24 22.79
C VAL A 386 6.45 -4.52 23.63
N ALA A 387 6.98 -4.44 24.85
CA ALA A 387 7.08 -5.60 25.75
C ALA A 387 5.71 -6.15 26.14
N ALA A 388 4.75 -5.27 26.45
CA ALA A 388 3.39 -5.65 26.77
C ALA A 388 2.65 -6.26 25.56
N ALA A 389 2.86 -5.70 24.36
CA ALA A 389 2.31 -6.26 23.13
C ALA A 389 2.83 -7.67 22.85
N ARG A 390 4.15 -7.90 23.02
CA ARG A 390 4.78 -9.21 22.83
C ARG A 390 4.24 -10.26 23.80
N ALA A 391 4.24 -9.97 25.11
CA ALA A 391 3.73 -10.87 26.12
C ALA A 391 2.24 -11.21 25.86
N ARG A 392 1.45 -10.21 25.44
CA ARG A 392 0.05 -10.43 25.07
C ARG A 392 -0.08 -11.32 23.84
N LEU A 393 0.75 -11.13 22.81
CA LEU A 393 0.70 -11.96 21.60
C LEU A 393 1.03 -13.42 21.91
N GLU A 394 2.02 -13.69 22.74
CA GLU A 394 2.37 -15.04 23.19
C GLU A 394 1.20 -15.72 23.92
N GLN A 395 0.50 -14.98 24.79
CA GLN A 395 -0.71 -15.47 25.45
C GLN A 395 -1.83 -15.79 24.44
N SER A 396 -2.11 -14.88 23.50
CA SER A 396 -3.13 -15.09 22.46
C SER A 396 -2.81 -16.28 21.56
N LEU A 397 -1.54 -16.52 21.23
CA LEU A 397 -1.09 -17.68 20.46
C LEU A 397 -1.27 -19.00 21.23
N THR A 398 -0.98 -18.98 22.53
CA THR A 398 -1.20 -20.14 23.42
C THR A 398 -2.69 -20.48 23.48
N GLU A 399 -3.54 -19.47 23.64
CA GLU A 399 -4.99 -19.62 23.66
C GLU A 399 -5.53 -20.11 22.31
N MET A 400 -5.06 -19.55 21.19
CA MET A 400 -5.41 -19.99 19.84
C MET A 400 -5.11 -21.48 19.64
N THR A 401 -3.93 -21.93 20.06
CA THR A 401 -3.51 -23.33 19.97
C THR A 401 -4.40 -24.23 20.84
N GLY A 402 -4.70 -23.78 22.07
CA GLY A 402 -5.60 -24.49 22.98
C GLY A 402 -7.04 -24.62 22.43
N ARG A 403 -7.59 -23.53 21.89
CA ARG A 403 -8.93 -23.52 21.25
C ARG A 403 -8.97 -24.42 20.02
N GLY A 404 -7.93 -24.41 19.18
CA GLY A 404 -7.83 -25.30 18.02
C GLY A 404 -7.72 -26.77 18.41
N ALA A 405 -6.94 -27.11 19.45
CA ALA A 405 -6.88 -28.47 19.98
C ALA A 405 -8.23 -28.94 20.56
N ALA A 406 -8.94 -28.06 21.27
CA ALA A 406 -10.26 -28.36 21.82
C ALA A 406 -11.32 -28.57 20.72
N ALA A 407 -11.31 -27.75 19.66
CA ALA A 407 -12.21 -27.91 18.52
C ALA A 407 -11.96 -29.23 17.78
N ARG A 408 -10.69 -29.63 17.60
CA ARG A 408 -10.30 -30.94 17.04
C ARG A 408 -10.81 -32.10 17.89
N ALA A 409 -10.64 -32.01 19.21
CA ALA A 409 -11.12 -33.03 20.14
C ALA A 409 -12.66 -33.15 20.13
N ALA A 410 -13.37 -32.06 19.82
CA ALA A 410 -14.83 -32.02 19.74
C ALA A 410 -15.39 -32.43 18.37
N GLY A 411 -14.55 -32.77 17.39
CA GLY A 411 -15.00 -33.15 16.04
C GLY A 411 -15.64 -32.02 15.24
N LEU A 412 -15.34 -30.76 15.59
CA LEU A 412 -15.88 -29.54 14.97
C LEU A 412 -14.97 -28.98 13.85
N GLU A 413 -14.00 -29.77 13.37
CA GLU A 413 -13.09 -29.35 12.31
C GLU A 413 -13.56 -29.87 10.95
N ASP A 414 -13.86 -28.96 10.03
CA ASP A 414 -13.85 -29.28 8.60
C ASP A 414 -12.41 -29.63 8.24
N THR A 415 -12.15 -30.89 7.89
CA THR A 415 -10.85 -31.34 7.41
C THR A 415 -10.56 -30.70 6.06
N VAL A 416 -10.04 -29.47 6.06
CA VAL A 416 -9.40 -28.89 4.88
C VAL A 416 -7.90 -29.13 5.03
N GLY A 417 -7.51 -30.38 4.78
CA GLY A 417 -6.14 -30.68 4.42
C GLY A 417 -5.85 -30.06 3.05
N LEU A 418 -4.67 -29.47 2.88
CA LEU A 418 -4.19 -29.07 1.55
C LEU A 418 -4.05 -30.28 0.61
N ASP A 419 -4.02 -31.50 1.17
CA ASP A 419 -4.13 -32.77 0.46
C ASP A 419 -5.60 -33.21 0.38
N GLY A 420 -6.27 -32.92 -0.73
CA GLY A 420 -7.59 -33.49 -1.06
C GLY A 420 -8.75 -32.50 -1.07
N CYS A 421 -8.70 -31.50 -1.95
CA CYS A 421 -9.90 -30.79 -2.39
C CYS A 421 -10.55 -31.54 -3.56
N GLU A 422 -11.43 -32.51 -3.26
CA GLU A 422 -12.53 -32.77 -4.19
C GLU A 422 -13.64 -31.73 -3.96
N PRO A 423 -14.31 -31.23 -5.00
CA PRO A 423 -15.36 -30.24 -4.85
C PRO A 423 -16.57 -30.88 -4.17
N SER A 424 -16.67 -30.73 -2.84
CA SER A 424 -17.89 -31.07 -2.12
C SER A 424 -19.02 -30.15 -2.60
N GLN A 425 -20.19 -30.76 -2.76
CA GLN A 425 -21.39 -30.21 -3.37
C GLN A 425 -21.69 -28.78 -2.92
N ALA A 426 -22.16 -27.98 -3.89
CA ALA A 426 -22.62 -26.62 -3.73
C ALA A 426 -23.63 -26.49 -2.57
N ASP A 427 -23.13 -26.17 -1.38
CA ASP A 427 -23.93 -25.51 -0.37
C ASP A 427 -24.22 -24.10 -0.88
N ASN A 428 -25.51 -23.80 -1.00
CA ASN A 428 -26.04 -22.58 -1.58
C ASN A 428 -25.28 -21.37 -1.04
N MET A 429 -24.64 -20.62 -1.95
CA MET A 429 -24.27 -19.23 -1.69
C MET A 429 -25.58 -18.46 -1.47
N ASP A 430 -26.00 -18.31 -0.23
CA ASP A 430 -26.97 -17.29 0.15
C ASP A 430 -26.28 -15.94 -0.03
N VAL A 431 -26.40 -15.42 -1.25
CA VAL A 431 -26.12 -14.03 -1.57
C VAL A 431 -27.15 -13.21 -0.78
N ASP A 432 -26.70 -12.53 0.27
CA ASP A 432 -27.51 -11.57 1.02
C ASP A 432 -28.19 -10.61 0.03
N ARG A 433 -29.50 -10.81 -0.17
CA ARG A 433 -30.33 -9.93 -0.98
C ARG A 433 -30.46 -8.61 -0.22
N HIS A 434 -30.12 -7.53 -0.93
CA HIS A 434 -30.32 -6.10 -0.62
C HIS A 434 -30.96 -5.76 0.74
N PRO A 435 -30.34 -4.89 1.55
CA PRO A 435 -30.96 -4.42 2.77
C PRO A 435 -32.20 -3.60 2.44
N HIS A 436 -33.37 -4.12 2.81
CA HIS A 436 -34.59 -3.34 2.86
C HIS A 436 -34.37 -2.14 3.78
N HIS A 437 -34.61 -0.94 3.26
CA HIS A 437 -34.79 0.29 4.01
C HIS A 437 -35.79 0.06 5.16
N ASN A 438 -35.27 0.02 6.39
CA ASN A 438 -36.02 0.46 7.55
C ASN A 438 -35.13 1.42 8.33
N ALA A 439 -35.54 2.68 8.27
CA ALA A 439 -34.99 3.77 9.04
C ALA A 439 -35.15 3.53 10.55
N GLU A 440 -34.29 4.21 11.31
CA GLU A 440 -34.29 4.36 12.76
C GLU A 440 -33.65 3.23 13.58
N ARG A 441 -32.32 3.34 13.82
CA ARG A 441 -31.75 3.59 15.17
C ARG A 441 -30.21 3.68 15.16
N ASN A 442 -29.73 4.80 15.68
CA ASN A 442 -28.40 5.10 16.25
C ASN A 442 -27.15 4.76 15.42
N VAL A 443 -26.92 5.57 14.37
CA VAL A 443 -25.59 5.74 13.78
C VAL A 443 -24.79 6.69 14.69
N SER A 444 -23.69 6.18 15.25
CA SER A 444 -22.61 6.99 15.82
C SER A 444 -22.13 8.00 14.78
N VAL A 445 -22.36 9.28 15.06
CA VAL A 445 -21.99 10.43 14.23
C VAL A 445 -20.53 10.32 13.80
N LYS A 446 -20.28 10.03 12.51
CA LYS A 446 -18.99 10.32 11.86
C LYS A 446 -18.87 11.85 11.85
N SER A 447 -18.07 12.42 12.75
CA SER A 447 -17.76 13.83 12.69
C SER A 447 -16.78 14.07 11.53
N PRO A 448 -17.08 14.92 10.54
CA PRO A 448 -16.15 15.29 9.48
C PRO A 448 -14.88 16.00 10.01
N TYR A 449 -14.86 16.37 11.30
CA TYR A 449 -13.72 16.98 11.98
C TYR A 449 -12.72 15.99 12.58
N ASP A 450 -12.97 14.68 12.51
CA ASP A 450 -12.09 13.67 13.13
C ASP A 450 -10.83 13.35 12.31
N GLN A 451 -10.65 13.91 11.11
CA GLN A 451 -9.56 13.60 10.16
C GLN A 451 -8.98 14.85 9.46
N LEU A 452 -8.63 15.87 10.25
CA LEU A 452 -7.86 17.02 9.72
C LEU A 452 -6.36 16.74 9.84
N VAL A 453 -5.69 16.53 8.70
CA VAL A 453 -4.21 16.65 8.62
C VAL A 453 -3.88 18.15 8.65
N PRO A 454 -2.97 18.63 9.51
CA PRO A 454 -2.56 20.03 9.49
C PRO A 454 -2.04 20.41 8.10
N SER A 455 -2.63 21.45 7.49
CA SER A 455 -2.20 21.96 6.20
C SER A 455 -0.72 22.37 6.26
N LEU A 456 0.12 21.83 5.36
CA LEU A 456 1.58 22.08 5.24
C LEU A 456 1.96 23.52 4.82
N LEU A 457 1.11 24.52 5.07
CA LEU A 457 1.44 25.92 4.82
C LEU A 457 2.11 26.50 6.07
N MET A 458 3.44 26.64 6.01
CA MET A 458 4.15 27.58 6.87
C MET A 458 3.63 28.99 6.57
N GLU A 459 2.74 29.51 7.39
CA GLU A 459 2.40 30.92 7.39
C GLU A 459 3.55 31.71 8.02
N THR A 460 4.27 32.43 7.16
CA THR A 460 5.15 33.53 7.53
C THR A 460 4.31 34.68 8.08
N GLY A 461 4.16 34.68 9.41
CA GLY A 461 3.99 35.83 10.32
C GLY A 461 3.11 37.01 9.93
N ARG A 462 2.16 37.34 10.81
CA ARG A 462 2.02 38.69 11.40
C ARG A 462 1.10 38.62 12.61
N GLY A 463 1.59 39.18 13.72
CA GLY A 463 0.85 39.22 14.97
C GLY A 463 -0.41 40.09 14.89
N ALA A 464 -1.44 39.64 15.59
CA ALA A 464 -2.46 40.51 16.16
C ALA A 464 -2.92 39.86 17.47
N ALA A 465 -2.53 40.48 18.57
CA ALA A 465 -3.07 40.19 19.88
C ALA A 465 -4.53 40.65 19.92
N THR A 466 -5.45 39.74 20.23
CA THR A 466 -6.77 40.10 20.73
C THR A 466 -7.08 39.21 21.92
N ALA A 467 -6.97 39.81 23.10
CA ALA A 467 -7.51 39.29 24.33
C ALA A 467 -9.04 39.19 24.23
N PHE A 468 -9.60 38.07 24.65
CA PHE A 468 -10.98 38.01 25.13
C PHE A 468 -10.97 37.24 26.45
N SER A 469 -11.25 37.98 27.52
CA SER A 469 -11.52 37.42 28.84
C SER A 469 -12.99 37.04 28.97
N SER A 470 -13.20 36.05 29.84
CA SER A 470 -14.33 35.91 30.76
C SER A 470 -15.75 35.78 30.19
N HIS A 471 -16.33 34.60 30.38
CA HIS A 471 -17.52 34.51 31.23
C HIS A 471 -17.43 33.31 32.16
N ALA A 472 -17.42 33.62 33.46
CA ALA A 472 -17.58 32.71 34.57
C ALA A 472 -19.05 32.30 34.71
N HIS A 473 -19.28 31.05 35.08
CA HIS A 473 -20.45 30.66 35.86
C HIS A 473 -19.93 30.00 37.15
N GLU A 474 -19.98 30.78 38.23
CA GLU A 474 -19.89 30.28 39.60
C GLU A 474 -21.22 29.67 40.03
N GLY A 475 -21.13 28.62 40.83
CA GLY A 475 -22.22 27.96 41.53
C GLY A 475 -21.68 27.04 42.63
N HIS A 476 -21.26 27.67 43.74
CA HIS A 476 -21.25 27.23 45.16
C HIS A 476 -21.72 25.80 45.52
N ALA A 477 -21.26 25.11 46.58
CA ALA A 477 -20.29 25.36 47.66
C ALA A 477 -20.20 24.10 48.58
N ASN A 478 -19.24 24.14 49.52
CA ASN A 478 -19.02 23.29 50.72
C ASN A 478 -18.23 22.00 50.48
N GLY A 479 -17.11 21.68 51.15
CA GLY A 479 -16.37 22.24 52.29
C GLY A 479 -15.28 21.21 52.69
N PRO A 480 -14.24 21.57 53.48
CA PRO A 480 -12.89 21.00 53.36
C PRO A 480 -12.51 19.98 54.45
N VAL A 481 -11.54 19.09 54.18
CA VAL A 481 -10.76 18.40 55.23
C VAL A 481 -9.27 18.33 54.85
N ARG A 482 -8.44 18.58 55.87
CA ARG A 482 -7.00 18.88 55.89
C ARG A 482 -6.06 17.69 55.64
N CYS A 483 -4.84 18.08 55.26
CA CYS A 483 -3.53 17.44 55.39
C CYS A 483 -3.35 16.31 56.44
N ALA A 484 -2.53 15.32 56.07
CA ALA A 484 -1.50 14.79 56.97
C ALA A 484 -0.26 14.29 56.20
N ARG A 485 0.89 14.84 56.57
CA ARG A 485 2.26 14.33 56.33
C ARG A 485 2.61 13.31 57.42
N THR A 486 3.35 12.27 57.06
CA THR A 486 4.29 11.54 57.95
C THR A 486 5.29 10.80 57.05
N ARG A 487 6.56 11.24 56.91
CA ARG A 487 7.77 10.79 57.66
C ARG A 487 7.82 9.27 57.85
N ALA A 488 8.68 8.56 57.12
CA ALA A 488 10.13 8.37 57.32
C ALA A 488 10.46 7.25 58.32
N HIS A 489 11.13 6.20 57.84
CA HIS A 489 12.05 5.39 58.62
C HIS A 489 13.26 5.00 57.75
N MET A 490 14.42 5.50 58.17
CA MET A 490 15.74 4.95 57.84
C MET A 490 15.98 3.69 58.68
N VAL A 491 16.66 2.70 58.11
CA VAL A 491 17.68 1.89 58.81
C VAL A 491 18.84 1.66 57.83
N THR A 492 20.05 1.78 58.40
CA THR A 492 21.39 1.86 57.80
C THR A 492 22.10 0.50 57.73
N ASP A 493 23.28 0.55 57.09
CA ASP A 493 24.43 -0.38 57.12
C ASP A 493 24.40 -1.57 56.15
N GLY A 494 25.45 -1.91 55.39
CA GLY A 494 26.79 -1.32 55.26
C GLY A 494 27.69 -2.19 54.35
N ASN A 495 28.63 -1.53 53.66
CA ASN A 495 30.01 -1.96 53.35
C ASN A 495 30.32 -3.31 52.64
N ARG A 496 30.85 -3.22 51.39
CA ARG A 496 32.26 -3.57 50.97
C ARG A 496 32.38 -4.08 49.52
N LEU A 497 33.18 -3.36 48.73
CA LEU A 497 34.09 -3.86 47.66
C LEU A 497 35.41 -4.31 48.34
N PRO A 498 36.29 -5.19 47.76
CA PRO A 498 36.99 -4.91 46.48
C PRO A 498 37.53 -6.11 45.64
N SER A 499 38.14 -5.74 44.49
CA SER A 499 39.36 -6.28 43.83
C SER A 499 39.38 -7.61 43.05
N GLN A 500 39.78 -7.53 41.76
CA GLN A 500 40.63 -8.50 41.02
C GLN A 500 42.14 -8.24 41.32
N PRO A 501 43.17 -8.91 40.71
CA PRO A 501 43.28 -10.10 39.83
C PRO A 501 44.34 -11.13 40.39
N PRO A 502 44.92 -12.11 39.64
CA PRO A 502 45.98 -11.85 38.63
C PRO A 502 46.04 -12.81 37.40
N SER A 503 46.91 -12.42 36.47
CA SER A 503 47.33 -13.07 35.22
C SER A 503 48.58 -13.96 35.34
N THR A 504 48.67 -15.01 34.51
CA THR A 504 49.89 -15.70 34.00
C THR A 504 49.47 -16.45 32.72
N GLY A 505 50.18 -16.53 31.59
CA GLY A 505 51.43 -15.98 31.09
C GLY A 505 51.86 -16.76 29.82
N PHE A 506 52.42 -16.05 28.82
CA PHE A 506 53.48 -16.48 27.87
C PHE A 506 53.21 -17.65 26.87
N GLN A 507 53.68 -17.74 25.62
CA GLN A 507 54.63 -17.12 24.65
C GLN A 507 54.12 -17.57 23.24
N GLY A 508 54.38 -16.98 22.07
CA GLY A 508 55.19 -15.86 21.60
C GLY A 508 55.45 -16.00 20.07
N VAL A 509 55.72 -14.86 19.40
CA VAL A 509 56.76 -14.65 18.34
C VAL A 509 56.46 -15.28 16.95
N THR A 510 56.56 -14.66 15.76
CA THR A 510 57.00 -13.38 15.12
C THR A 510 56.50 -13.45 13.65
N SER A 511 56.49 -12.47 12.74
CA SER A 511 57.42 -11.37 12.41
C SER A 511 56.78 -10.36 11.44
N ASP A 512 57.28 -9.14 11.52
CA ASP A 512 57.07 -7.92 10.71
C ASP A 512 57.21 -8.06 9.19
N THR A 513 56.58 -7.17 8.41
CA THR A 513 57.27 -6.04 7.74
C THR A 513 56.28 -5.10 7.00
N THR A 514 56.34 -3.81 7.31
CA THR A 514 55.96 -2.68 6.42
C THR A 514 57.15 -2.33 5.51
N PRO A 515 56.96 -1.57 4.42
CA PRO A 515 57.28 -0.15 4.55
C PRO A 515 56.36 0.82 3.78
N SER A 516 56.31 2.03 4.34
CA SER A 516 55.83 3.30 3.82
C SER A 516 56.81 3.95 2.83
N VAL A 517 56.29 4.67 1.82
CA VAL A 517 56.99 5.77 1.13
C VAL A 517 55.99 6.88 0.78
N GLU A 518 56.26 8.09 1.27
CA GLU A 518 55.69 9.37 0.86
C GLU A 518 56.39 9.90 -0.40
N SER A 519 55.68 10.63 -1.28
CA SER A 519 55.98 12.04 -1.60
C SER A 519 55.17 12.59 -2.80
N SER A 520 54.40 13.63 -2.49
CA SER A 520 54.29 14.94 -3.15
C SER A 520 54.00 15.14 -4.65
N SER A 521 52.83 15.77 -4.84
CA SER A 521 52.58 17.05 -5.54
C SER A 521 52.60 17.12 -7.08
N ALA A 522 51.44 17.45 -7.67
CA ALA A 522 51.27 18.62 -8.54
C ALA A 522 49.77 18.95 -8.74
N HIS A 523 49.44 20.23 -8.58
CA HIS A 523 48.14 20.87 -8.84
C HIS A 523 47.66 20.72 -10.29
N MET A 524 46.35 20.56 -10.48
CA MET A 524 45.61 21.28 -11.53
C MET A 524 44.16 21.49 -11.11
N ASP A 525 43.77 22.76 -11.04
CA ASP A 525 42.39 23.24 -10.98
C ASP A 525 41.55 22.70 -12.14
N ARG A 526 40.34 22.23 -11.83
CA ARG A 526 39.17 22.42 -12.70
C ARG A 526 37.89 22.30 -11.88
N SER A 527 37.34 23.46 -11.54
CA SER A 527 35.94 23.65 -11.20
C SER A 527 35.06 23.22 -12.40
N GLN A 528 34.18 22.23 -12.20
CA GLN A 528 32.93 22.17 -12.94
C GLN A 528 31.79 21.83 -11.97
N SER A 529 31.03 22.87 -11.68
CA SER A 529 29.66 22.82 -11.19
C SER A 529 28.80 21.96 -12.11
N ASN A 530 28.27 20.84 -11.62
CA ASN A 530 27.11 20.21 -12.23
C ASN A 530 25.90 20.52 -11.35
N GLY A 531 25.19 21.58 -11.74
CA GLY A 531 23.90 21.94 -11.17
C GLY A 531 22.88 20.84 -11.41
N VAL A 532 22.30 20.36 -10.32
CA VAL A 532 21.11 19.51 -10.36
C VAL A 532 19.93 20.41 -10.70
N ILE A 533 19.33 20.16 -11.86
CA ILE A 533 18.09 20.80 -12.30
C ILE A 533 16.94 20.20 -11.49
N LEU A 534 16.46 20.94 -10.50
CA LEU A 534 15.21 20.67 -9.77
C LEU A 534 14.01 20.98 -10.69
N PRO A 535 12.96 20.15 -10.72
CA PRO A 535 11.70 20.56 -11.34
C PRO A 535 11.07 21.68 -10.51
N SER A 536 10.94 22.86 -11.13
CA SER A 536 10.23 24.00 -10.57
C SER A 536 8.74 23.87 -10.89
N TRP A 537 7.91 24.01 -9.87
CA TRP A 537 6.46 23.99 -9.96
C TRP A 537 5.97 25.31 -10.60
N PRO A 538 5.17 25.28 -11.69
CA PRO A 538 4.63 26.51 -12.24
C PRO A 538 3.55 27.09 -11.31
N ARG A 539 3.75 28.35 -10.88
CA ARG A 539 2.67 29.18 -10.33
C ARG A 539 1.74 29.57 -11.48
N HIS A 540 0.55 28.98 -11.56
CA HIS A 540 -0.43 29.46 -12.51
C HIS A 540 -1.03 30.80 -12.05
N ARG A 541 -0.90 31.82 -12.89
CA ARG A 541 -1.69 33.06 -12.81
C ARG A 541 -3.13 32.71 -13.14
N GLN A 542 -4.05 33.24 -12.32
CA GLN A 542 -5.47 33.36 -12.67
C GLN A 542 -5.59 34.34 -13.85
N SER A 543 -6.25 33.93 -14.92
CA SER A 543 -6.77 34.83 -15.95
C SER A 543 -8.29 34.76 -15.94
N HIS A 544 -8.91 35.90 -15.62
CA HIS A 544 -10.35 36.10 -15.63
C HIS A 544 -10.96 35.89 -17.01
N SER A 545 -12.17 35.32 -16.99
CA SER A 545 -13.12 35.24 -18.09
C SER A 545 -13.49 36.62 -18.62
N THR A 546 -13.45 36.79 -19.94
CA THR A 546 -14.28 37.78 -20.64
C THR A 546 -14.97 37.11 -21.84
N THR A 547 -16.29 37.19 -21.80
CA THR A 547 -17.29 36.83 -22.81
C THR A 547 -17.18 37.70 -24.07
N HIS A 548 -17.36 37.10 -25.26
CA HIS A 548 -18.16 37.57 -26.42
C HIS A 548 -17.88 36.59 -27.59
N GLN A 549 -18.84 35.76 -28.07
CA GLN A 549 -20.00 36.00 -28.95
C GLN A 549 -19.68 35.65 -30.41
N ASP A 550 -20.59 34.88 -31.02
CA ASP A 550 -20.61 34.32 -32.38
C ASP A 550 -20.12 35.25 -33.49
N ASP A 551 -19.46 34.67 -34.50
CA ASP A 551 -19.91 34.85 -35.89
C ASP A 551 -19.35 33.77 -36.85
N SER A 552 -20.27 33.29 -37.68
CA SER A 552 -20.10 32.37 -38.79
C SER A 552 -19.17 32.88 -39.89
N GLN A 553 -18.41 32.00 -40.57
CA GLN A 553 -18.45 31.78 -42.03
C GLN A 553 -17.30 30.89 -42.55
N VAL A 554 -17.68 29.90 -43.36
CA VAL A 554 -16.84 29.10 -44.27
C VAL A 554 -16.47 29.96 -45.50
N PRO A 555 -15.30 29.74 -46.13
CA PRO A 555 -15.37 29.37 -47.55
C PRO A 555 -14.35 28.30 -48.01
N LEU A 556 -14.72 27.75 -49.16
CA LEU A 556 -14.17 26.62 -49.91
C LEU A 556 -12.81 26.86 -50.59
N VAL A 557 -12.19 25.72 -50.94
CA VAL A 557 -10.96 25.46 -51.71
C VAL A 557 -11.04 26.00 -53.16
N PRO A 558 -9.89 26.18 -53.86
CA PRO A 558 -9.64 25.29 -55.00
C PRO A 558 -8.17 24.83 -55.22
N GLU A 559 -8.09 23.55 -55.61
CA GLU A 559 -7.13 22.79 -56.44
C GLU A 559 -5.75 23.34 -56.84
N LEU A 560 -4.73 22.47 -56.76
CA LEU A 560 -3.71 22.29 -57.81
C LEU A 560 -3.26 20.82 -57.89
N ARG A 561 -3.35 20.26 -59.10
CA ARG A 561 -3.11 18.86 -59.46
C ARG A 561 -1.65 18.56 -59.86
N HIS A 562 -1.36 17.25 -59.87
CA HIS A 562 -0.38 16.49 -60.69
C HIS A 562 1.10 16.43 -60.27
N ARG A 563 1.58 15.22 -59.94
CA ARG A 563 2.20 14.27 -60.90
C ARG A 563 2.39 12.87 -60.31
N VAL A 564 2.03 11.88 -61.12
CA VAL A 564 2.34 10.44 -61.02
C VAL A 564 3.60 10.16 -61.85
N LEU A 565 4.41 9.17 -61.45
CA LEU A 565 5.14 8.15 -62.25
C LEU A 565 6.17 7.45 -61.33
N SER A 566 5.89 6.24 -60.85
CA SER A 566 6.37 4.94 -61.37
C SER A 566 7.85 4.63 -61.13
N THR A 567 8.14 3.76 -60.17
CA THR A 567 8.83 2.46 -60.30
C THR A 567 8.60 1.65 -59.05
#